data_AF-A0A6J5EQK0-F1
#
_entry.id   AF-A0A6J5EQK0-F1
#
_cell.length_a   1.000
_cell.length_b   1.000
_cell.length_c   1.000
_cell.angle_alpha   90.00
_cell.angle_beta   90.00
_cell.angle_gamma   90.00
#
_symmetry.space_group_name_H-M   'P 1'
#
loop_
_entity.id
_entity.type
_entity.pdbx_description
1 polymer ?
#
loop_
_entity_poly.entity_id
_entity_poly.type
_entity_poly.pdbx_seq_one_letter_code
_entity_poly.pdbx_strand_id
1 'polypeptide(L)' 'MRFNSSIFQIDPTPRRADGEYMAHAKISCSRDGGGSQDIHVSGDLVGFDMREDAVRFATQWAMEWLERRYG' A
#
# COMPACT_ATOMS: atom_id res chain seq x y z
N MET A 1 15.15 1.29 -18.23
CA MET A 1 14.74 2.25 -17.17
C MET A 1 15.06 1.62 -15.83
N ARG A 2 15.96 2.22 -15.04
CA ARG A 2 16.28 1.74 -13.69
C ARG A 2 15.39 2.51 -12.72
N PHE A 3 14.20 2.01 -12.45
CA PHE A 3 13.45 2.45 -11.27
C PHE A 3 14.26 1.97 -10.08
N ASN A 4 14.87 2.90 -9.34
CA ASN A 4 15.52 2.60 -8.08
C ASN A 4 14.45 1.99 -7.15
N SER A 5 14.42 0.67 -7.09
CA SER A 5 13.44 -0.16 -6.38
C SER A 5 13.57 -0.08 -4.84
N SER A 6 14.34 0.88 -4.33
CA SER A 6 14.54 1.13 -2.88
C SER A 6 13.71 2.31 -2.33
N ILE A 7 12.97 3.03 -3.16
CA ILE A 7 12.25 4.25 -2.74
C ILE A 7 10.84 3.93 -2.23
N PHE A 8 10.17 2.90 -2.77
CA PHE A 8 8.76 2.63 -2.50
C PHE A 8 8.58 1.27 -1.81
N GLN A 9 8.11 1.27 -0.57
CA GLN A 9 7.69 0.07 0.15
C GLN A 9 6.17 0.03 0.20
N ILE A 10 5.57 -1.06 -0.30
CA ILE A 10 4.13 -1.31 -0.18
C ILE A 10 3.97 -2.42 0.85
N ASP A 11 3.21 -2.14 1.91
CA ASP A 11 2.81 -3.09 2.92
C ASP A 11 1.30 -3.32 2.79
N PRO A 12 0.88 -4.38 2.07
CA PRO A 12 -0.52 -4.73 1.89
C PRO A 12 -1.02 -5.63 3.02
N THR A 13 -0.55 -5.44 4.26
CA THR A 13 -0.95 -6.27 5.40
C THR A 13 -2.39 -5.95 5.78
N PRO A 14 -3.35 -6.87 5.56
CA PRO A 14 -4.74 -6.60 5.88
C PRO A 14 -4.91 -6.56 7.40
N ARG A 15 -5.66 -5.57 7.87
CA ARG A 15 -6.03 -5.48 9.29
C ARG A 15 -7.19 -6.43 9.53
N ARG A 16 -7.04 -7.35 10.47
CA ARG A 16 -8.14 -8.24 10.86
C ARG A 16 -9.00 -7.52 11.91
N ALA A 17 -10.27 -7.30 11.59
CA ALA A 17 -11.22 -6.61 12.45
C ALA A 17 -12.51 -7.44 12.50
N ASP A 18 -12.91 -7.85 13.71
CA ASP A 18 -14.21 -8.49 13.99
C ASP A 18 -14.58 -9.74 13.15
N GLY A 19 -13.57 -10.48 12.68
CA GLY A 19 -13.77 -11.69 11.86
C GLY A 19 -13.54 -11.48 10.37
N GLU A 20 -13.47 -10.23 9.92
CA GLU A 20 -13.21 -9.84 8.54
C GLU A 20 -11.76 -9.33 8.35
N TYR A 21 -11.27 -9.40 7.11
CA TYR A 21 -9.99 -8.86 6.68
C TYR A 21 -10.19 -7.52 5.98
N MET A 22 -9.89 -6.44 6.69
CA MET A 22 -9.91 -5.10 6.12
C MET A 22 -8.72 -4.94 5.18
N ALA A 23 -9.01 -4.71 3.90
CA ALA A 23 -8.03 -4.35 2.91
C ALA A 23 -7.36 -3.04 3.33
N HIS A 24 -6.04 -3.12 3.42
CA HIS A 24 -5.20 -2.06 3.94
C HIS A 24 -3.91 -2.01 3.12
N ALA A 25 -3.60 -0.84 2.58
CA ALA A 25 -2.36 -0.60 1.88
C ALA A 25 -1.62 0.56 2.54
N LYS A 26 -0.39 0.30 2.99
CA LYS A 26 0.54 1.35 3.38
C LYS A 26 1.65 1.45 2.35
N ILE A 27 1.82 2.64 1.79
CA ILE A 27 2.89 2.98 0.86
C ILE A 27 3.84 3.91 1.59
N SER A 28 5.09 3.50 1.75
CA SER A 28 6.14 4.34 2.30
C SER A 28 7.10 4.72 1.19
N CYS A 29 7.19 6.03 0.91
CA CYS A 29 8.12 6.60 -0.04
C CYS A 29 9.31 7.21 0.71
N SER A 30 10.46 6.54 0.65
CA SER A 30 11.72 7.04 1.23
C SER A 30 12.50 7.78 0.16
N ARG A 31 12.54 9.12 0.23
CA ARG A 31 13.39 9.89 -0.70
C ARG A 31 14.85 9.74 -0.30
N ASP A 32 15.64 9.17 -1.21
CA ASP A 32 17.10 9.02 -1.04
C ASP A 32 17.72 10.38 -0.65
N GLY A 33 18.42 10.43 0.49
CA GLY A 33 19.07 11.65 0.99
C GLY A 33 18.58 12.19 2.33
N GLY A 34 17.80 11.44 3.12
CA GLY A 34 17.48 11.82 4.51
C GLY A 34 16.40 12.91 4.64
N GLY A 35 15.56 13.07 3.61
CA GLY A 35 14.36 13.91 3.66
C GLY A 35 13.12 13.09 4.03
N SER A 36 12.10 13.78 4.56
CA SER A 36 10.82 13.25 5.06
C SER A 36 10.33 12.00 4.31
N GLN A 37 10.08 10.93 5.06
CA GLN A 37 9.44 9.72 4.51
C GLN A 37 7.96 10.02 4.28
N ASP A 38 7.54 10.05 3.02
CA ASP A 38 6.13 10.22 2.66
C ASP A 38 5.42 8.88 2.88
N ILE A 39 4.81 8.73 4.06
CA ILE A 39 3.98 7.57 4.38
C ILE A 39 2.55 7.89 3.95
N HIS A 40 2.07 7.18 2.94
CA HIS A 40 0.68 7.19 2.56
C HIS A 40 -0.01 5.92 3.05
N VAL A 41 -1.13 6.08 3.72
CA VAL A 41 -1.92 4.96 4.25
C VAL A 41 -3.29 5.09 3.62
N SER A 42 -3.75 4.04 2.92
CA SER A 42 -5.10 4.02 2.33
C SER A 42 -6.19 4.15 3.39
N GLY A 43 -5.89 3.73 4.62
CA GLY A 43 -6.88 3.48 5.66
C GLY A 43 -7.53 2.12 5.48
N ASP A 44 -8.69 1.92 6.11
CA ASP A 44 -9.53 0.75 5.90
C ASP A 44 -10.32 0.95 4.60
N LEU A 45 -9.92 0.27 3.53
CA LEU A 45 -10.55 0.41 2.22
C LEU A 45 -11.91 -0.28 2.19
N VAL A 46 -11.90 -1.58 2.51
CA VAL A 46 -13.08 -2.46 2.46
C VAL A 46 -12.80 -3.74 3.25
N GLY A 47 -13.82 -4.30 3.90
CA GLY A 47 -13.75 -5.60 4.54
C GLY A 47 -13.95 -6.73 3.53
N PHE A 48 -13.07 -7.72 3.58
CA PHE A 48 -13.19 -8.97 2.84
C PHE A 48 -13.26 -10.15 3.81
N ASP A 49 -14.02 -11.17 3.43
CA ASP A 49 -14.05 -12.44 4.17
C ASP A 49 -12.72 -13.21 4.04
N MET A 50 -12.06 -13.08 2.88
CA MET A 50 -10.78 -13.71 2.59
C MET A 50 -9.61 -12.73 2.67
N ARG A 51 -8.54 -13.14 3.37
CA ARG A 51 -7.26 -12.42 3.41
C ARG A 51 -6.69 -12.16 2.02
N GLU A 52 -6.79 -13.15 1.14
CA GLU A 52 -6.17 -13.08 -0.19
C GLU A 52 -6.79 -11.97 -1.04
N ASP A 53 -8.12 -11.84 -1.04
CA ASP A 53 -8.82 -10.74 -1.70
C ASP A 53 -8.44 -9.37 -1.11
N ALA A 54 -8.35 -9.28 0.22
CA ALA A 54 -7.93 -8.06 0.89
C ALA A 54 -6.53 -7.61 0.47
N VAL A 55 -5.58 -8.54 0.38
CA VAL A 55 -4.20 -8.28 -0.04
C VAL A 55 -4.15 -7.90 -1.52
N ARG A 56 -4.89 -8.62 -2.39
CA ARG A 56 -4.93 -8.34 -3.83
C ARG A 56 -5.49 -6.95 -4.12
N PHE A 57 -6.59 -6.60 -3.46
CA PHE A 57 -7.21 -5.29 -3.59
C PHE A 57 -6.29 -4.17 -3.08
N ALA A 58 -5.69 -4.35 -1.90
CA ALA A 58 -4.73 -3.41 -1.33
C ALA A 58 -3.51 -3.19 -2.25
N THR A 59 -3.01 -4.26 -2.87
CA THR A 59 -1.86 -4.20 -3.79
C THR A 59 -2.22 -3.46 -5.08
N GLN A 60 -3.37 -3.77 -5.69
CA GLN A 60 -3.82 -3.06 -6.90
C GLN A 60 -4.05 -1.58 -6.62
N TRP A 61 -4.71 -1.24 -5.52
CA TRP A 61 -4.91 0.15 -5.12
C TRP A 61 -3.58 0.88 -4.96
N ALA A 62 -2.58 0.24 -4.35
CA ALA A 62 -1.27 0.85 -4.15
C ALA A 62 -0.54 1.10 -5.48
N MET A 63 -0.65 0.16 -6.43
CA MET A 63 -0.10 0.34 -7.78
C MET A 63 -0.77 1.51 -8.50
N GLU A 64 -2.10 1.56 -8.53
CA GLU A 64 -2.84 2.67 -9.16
C GLU A 64 -2.51 4.02 -8.51
N TRP A 65 -2.34 4.04 -7.18
CA TRP A 65 -1.96 5.25 -6.48
C TRP A 65 -0.55 5.73 -6.88
N LEU A 66 0.40 4.81 -6.98
CA LEU A 66 1.76 5.11 -7.45
C LEU A 66 1.74 5.61 -8.89
N GLU A 67 0.98 4.98 -9.78
CA GLU A 67 0.79 5.44 -11.16
C GLU A 67 0.15 6.82 -11.22
N ARG A 68 -0.87 7.12 -10.39
CA ARG A 68 -1.48 8.46 -10.36
C ARG A 68 -0.57 9.56 -9.81
N ARG A 69 0.35 9.21 -8.90
CA ARG A 69 1.22 10.20 -8.24
C ARG A 69 2.55 10.40 -8.95
N TYR A 70 3.04 9.39 -9.68
CA TYR A 70 4.35 9.38 -10.32
C TYR A 70 4.34 9.04 -11.83
N GLY A 71 3.20 8.61 -12.39
CA GLY A 71 3.00 8.41 -13.82
C GLY A 71 2.59 9.69 -14.53
#